data_AF-M0D4K9-F1
#
_entry.id   AF-M0D4K9-F1
#
_cell.length_a   1.000
_cell.length_b   1.000
_cell.length_c   1.000
_cell.angle_alpha   90.00
_cell.angle_beta   90.00
_cell.angle_gamma   90.00
#
_symmetry.space_group_name_H-M   'P 1'
#
loop_
_entity.id
_entity.type
_entity.pdbx_description
1 polymer ?
#
loop_
_entity_poly.entity_id
_entity_poly.type
_entity_poly.pdbx_seq_one_letter_code
_entity_poly.pdbx_strand_id
1 'polypeptide(L)' 'MRDTLRHLSRFLVVMILVDFLGLGLWVILPASAGFRQYVLLGTLVVAPLVAFLLTYGSEFEGA' A
#
# COMPACT_ATOMS: atom_id res chain seq x y z
N MET A 1 20.83 7.52 -10.35
CA MET A 1 20.78 6.52 -9.26
C MET A 1 20.18 7.07 -7.96
N ARG A 2 20.61 8.24 -7.48
CA ARG A 2 20.11 8.80 -6.20
C ARG A 2 18.60 9.07 -6.21
N ASP A 3 18.07 9.55 -7.33
CA ASP A 3 16.62 9.78 -7.50
C ASP A 3 15.86 8.46 -7.57
N THR A 4 16.34 7.49 -8.34
CA THR A 4 15.76 6.14 -8.39
C THR A 4 15.65 5.50 -7.01
N LEU A 5 16.71 5.59 -6.19
CA LEU A 5 16.70 5.08 -4.82
C LEU A 5 15.73 5.84 -3.91
N ARG A 6 15.55 7.15 -4.13
CA ARG A 6 14.58 7.97 -3.40
C ARG A 6 13.14 7.62 -3.75
N HIS A 7 12.82 7.41 -5.03
CA HIS A 7 11.49 6.96 -5.44
C HIS A 7 11.22 5.54 -4.94
N LEU A 8 12.18 4.64 -5.07
CA LEU A 8 12.06 3.27 -4.57
C LEU A 8 11.86 3.23 -3.05
N SER A 9 12.62 4.01 -2.28
CA SER A 9 12.48 4.04 -0.82
C SER A 9 11.14 4.62 -0.40
N ARG A 10 10.67 5.70 -1.05
CA ARG A 10 9.35 6.28 -0.81
C ARG A 10 8.24 5.28 -1.13
N PHE A 11 8.33 4.61 -2.28
CA PHE A 11 7.39 3.57 -2.68
C PHE A 11 7.31 2.45 -1.64
N LEU A 12 8.46 1.89 -1.25
CA LEU A 12 8.51 0.80 -0.28
C LEU A 12 7.96 1.23 1.09
N VAL A 13 8.29 2.44 1.56
CA VAL A 13 7.77 2.97 2.83
C VAL A 13 6.25 3.09 2.78
N VAL A 14 5.69 3.68 1.73
CA VAL A 14 4.23 3.81 1.60
C VAL A 14 3.55 2.44 1.53
N MET A 15 4.08 1.53 0.72
CA MET A 15 3.54 0.18 0.56
C MET A 15 3.51 -0.56 1.90
N ILE A 16 4.64 -0.56 2.63
CA ILE A 16 4.76 -1.19 3.94
C ILE A 16 3.78 -0.58 4.95
N LEU A 17 3.61 0.74 4.96
CA LEU A 17 2.65 1.40 5.85
C LEU A 17 1.20 0.97 5.56
N VAL A 18 0.82 0.89 4.29
CA VAL A 18 -0.52 0.41 3.90
C VAL A 18 -0.71 -1.05 4.27
N ASP A 19 0.31 -1.90 4.09
CA ASP A 19 0.29 -3.30 4.51
C ASP A 19 0.12 -3.43 6.03
N PHE A 20 0.84 -2.63 6.84
CA PHE A 20 0.67 -2.61 8.28
C PHE A 20 -0.76 -2.23 8.70
N LEU A 21 -1.38 -1.26 8.01
CA LEU A 21 -2.77 -0.88 8.27
C LEU A 21 -3.75 -2.01 7.91
N GLY A 22 -3.55 -2.65 6.75
CA GLY A 22 -4.38 -3.77 6.30
C GLY A 22 -4.26 -4.99 7.22
N LEU A 23 -3.04 -5.33 7.64
CA LEU A 23 -2.79 -6.38 8.63
C LEU A 23 -3.35 -6.02 10.00
N GLY A 24 -3.24 -4.76 10.43
CA GLY A 24 -3.84 -4.26 11.66
C GLY A 24 -5.36 -4.46 11.66
N LEU A 25 -6.03 -4.06 10.57
CA LEU A 25 -7.47 -4.29 10.39
C LEU A 25 -7.79 -5.79 10.41
N TRP A 26 -7.01 -6.60 9.69
CA TRP A 26 -7.18 -8.05 9.66
C TRP A 26 -7.04 -8.71 11.05
N VAL A 27 -6.13 -8.24 11.90
CA VAL A 27 -5.95 -8.78 13.26
C VAL A 27 -7.15 -8.45 14.16
N ILE A 28 -7.74 -7.26 14.01
CA ILE A 28 -8.89 -6.81 14.81
C ILE A 28 -10.17 -7.55 14.43
N LEU A 29 -10.28 -7.99 13.17
CA LEU A 29 -11.48 -8.67 12.68
C LEU A 29 -11.64 -10.09 13.24
N PRO A 30 -12.88 -10.51 13.61
CA PRO A 30 -13.14 -11.86 14.08
C PRO A 30 -12.75 -12.90 13.04
N ALA A 31 -12.16 -14.02 13.47
CA ALA A 31 -11.78 -15.10 12.55
C ALA A 31 -12.98 -15.72 11.80
N SER A 32 -14.18 -15.66 12.39
CA SER A 32 -15.44 -16.11 11.77
C SER A 32 -15.98 -15.14 10.71
N ALA A 33 -15.43 -13.93 10.61
CA ALA A 33 -15.83 -12.97 9.60
C ALA A 33 -15.29 -13.42 8.24
N GLY A 34 -16.16 -13.97 7.37
CA GLY A 34 -15.78 -14.41 6.02
C GLY A 34 -15.11 -13.32 5.17
N PHE A 35 -15.36 -12.05 5.48
CA PHE A 35 -14.73 -10.92 4.78
C PHE A 35 -13.27 -10.65 5.17
N ARG A 36 -12.76 -11.30 6.21
CA ARG A 36 -11.40 -11.15 6.69
C ARG A 36 -10.37 -11.52 5.61
N GLN A 37 -10.68 -12.48 4.73
CA GLN A 37 -9.84 -12.83 3.59
C GLN A 37 -9.83 -11.73 2.50
N TYR A 38 -10.95 -11.02 2.30
CA TYR A 38 -11.01 -9.91 1.35
C TYR A 38 -10.18 -8.71 1.80
N VAL A 39 -9.98 -8.53 3.12
CA VAL A 39 -9.06 -7.51 3.62
C VAL A 39 -7.64 -7.80 3.16
N LEU A 40 -7.14 -9.02 3.33
CA LEU A 40 -5.78 -9.38 2.89
C LEU A 40 -5.62 -9.23 1.37
N LEU A 41 -6.57 -9.77 0.60
CA LEU A 41 -6.55 -9.68 -0.86
C LEU A 41 -6.66 -8.23 -1.34
N GLY A 42 -7.53 -7.45 -0.71
CA GLY A 42 -7.69 -6.02 -0.99
C GLY A 42 -6.41 -5.25 -0.69
N THR A 43 -5.79 -5.46 0.46
CA THR A 43 -4.52 -4.81 0.83
C THR A 43 -3.40 -5.17 -0.15
N LEU A 44 -3.30 -6.44 -0.57
CA LEU A 44 -2.29 -6.88 -1.55
C LEU A 44 -2.35 -6.11 -2.87
N VAL A 45 -3.55 -5.73 -3.31
CA VAL A 45 -3.74 -4.95 -4.55
C VAL A 45 -3.64 -3.45 -4.28
N VAL A 46 -4.25 -2.96 -3.20
CA VAL A 46 -4.32 -1.52 -2.89
C VAL A 46 -2.97 -0.95 -2.47
N ALA A 47 -2.16 -1.70 -1.71
CA ALA A 47 -0.86 -1.25 -1.23
C ALA A 47 0.10 -0.80 -2.36
N PRO A 48 0.36 -1.61 -3.41
CA PRO A 48 1.22 -1.18 -4.51
C PRO A 48 0.60 -0.05 -5.34
N LEU A 49 -0.74 0.00 -5.49
CA LEU A 49 -1.41 1.08 -6.22
C LEU A 49 -1.28 2.43 -5.49
N VAL A 50 -1.54 2.46 -4.18
CA VAL A 50 -1.39 3.67 -3.36
C VAL A 50 0.07 4.10 -3.31
N ALA A 51 1.00 3.16 -3.12
CA ALA A 51 2.43 3.44 -3.15
C ALA A 51 2.88 4.03 -4.49
N PHE A 52 2.37 3.51 -5.60
CA PHE A 52 2.64 4.03 -6.94
C PHE A 52 2.11 5.46 -7.09
N LEU A 53 0.82 5.68 -6.81
CA LEU A 53 0.17 6.99 -6.95
C LEU A 53 0.85 8.06 -6.07
N LEU A 54 1.21 7.74 -4.83
CA LEU A 54 1.85 8.71 -3.93
C LEU A 54 3.33 8.95 -4.22
N THR A 55 3.98 8.05 -4.95
CA THR A 55 5.39 8.19 -5.34
C THR A 55 5.55 8.89 -6.67
N TYR A 56 4.69 8.59 -7.64
CA TYR A 56 4.80 9.04 -9.03
C TYR A 56 3.65 9.97 -9.47
N GLY A 57 2.56 10.08 -8.72
CA GLY A 57 1.35 10.83 -9.09
C GLY A 57 1.63 12.30 -9.44
N SER A 58 2.53 12.96 -8.72
CA SER A 58 2.93 14.34 -8.99
C SER A 58 3.61 14.54 -10.34
N GLU A 59 4.17 13.47 -10.92
CA GLU A 59 4.76 13.51 -12.27
C GLU A 59 3.68 13.56 -13.35
N PHE A 60 2.43 13.19 -13.02
CA PHE A 60 1.29 13.21 -13.93
C PHE A 60 0.40 14.46 -13.78
N GLU A 61 0.49 15.21 -12.68
CA GLU A 61 -0.29 16.45 -12.46
C GLU A 61 0.28 17.66 -13.23
N GLY A 62 1.51 17.57 -13.75
CA GLY A 62 2.19 18.65 -14.47
C GLY A 62 2.19 18.53 -16.00
N ALA A 63 1.42 17.59 -16.58
CA ALA A 63 1.35 17.31 -18.02
C ALA A 63 0.10 17.93 -18.68
#